data_AF-A0A9D6CVW4-F1
#
_entry.id   AF-A0A9D6CVW4-F1
#
_cell.length_a   1.000
_cell.length_b   1.000
_cell.length_c   1.000
_cell.angle_alpha   90.00
_cell.angle_beta   90.00
_cell.angle_gamma   90.00
#
_symmetry.space_group_name_H-M   'P 1'
#
loop_
_entity.id
_entity.type
_entity.pdbx_description
1 polymer ?
#
loop_
_entity_poly.entity_id
_entity_poly.type
_entity_poly.pdbx_seq_one_letter_code
_entity_poly.pdbx_strand_id
1 'polypeptide(L)'
;MIARLLERLRSAADRDLPAHLRDARRGEDLACERLRAEGYQVVARNYRARSGRGEIDAIGWDGEFLACVEVKARKNADFGRPEAFVDRAKRRKIISAAHEYARRAKVDSNRLRYDMVSVVLSEPPVVELFKNAFSEQSEAEARRRR
;
A
#
# COMPACT_ATOMS: atom_id res chain seq x y z
N MET A 1 -17.46 -13.82 -17.63
CA MET A 1 -17.30 -15.27 -17.37
C MET A 1 -15.90 -15.61 -16.82
N ILE A 2 -14.81 -15.05 -17.36
CA ILE A 2 -13.43 -15.29 -16.89
C ILE A 2 -13.13 -14.68 -15.51
N ALA A 3 -13.57 -13.45 -15.21
CA ALA A 3 -13.32 -12.82 -13.90
C ALA A 3 -13.87 -13.62 -12.71
N ARG A 4 -15.14 -14.08 -12.79
CA ARG A 4 -15.76 -14.96 -11.78
C ARG A 4 -15.07 -16.33 -11.66
N LEU A 5 -14.51 -16.85 -12.74
CA LEU A 5 -13.73 -18.10 -12.71
C LEU A 5 -12.38 -17.89 -12.01
N LEU A 6 -11.70 -16.78 -12.28
CA LEU A 6 -10.46 -16.40 -11.60
C LEU A 6 -10.70 -16.13 -10.12
N GLU A 7 -11.80 -15.48 -9.74
CA GLU A 7 -12.19 -15.28 -8.34
C GLU A 7 -12.46 -16.60 -7.61
N ARG A 8 -13.17 -17.54 -8.26
CA ARG A 8 -13.44 -18.87 -7.69
C ARG A 8 -12.18 -19.70 -7.50
N LEU A 9 -11.26 -19.68 -8.48
CA LEU A 9 -9.96 -20.34 -8.37
C LEU A 9 -9.09 -19.70 -7.27
N ARG A 10 -9.19 -18.38 -7.10
CA ARG A 10 -8.48 -17.61 -6.05
C ARG A 10 -9.02 -17.92 -4.65
N SER A 11 -10.33 -17.96 -4.48
CA SER A 11 -11.00 -18.35 -3.24
C SER A 11 -10.68 -19.78 -2.80
N ALA A 12 -10.50 -20.70 -3.75
CA ALA A 12 -10.10 -22.07 -3.44
C ALA A 12 -8.66 -22.14 -2.91
N ALA A 13 -7.71 -21.42 -3.51
CA ALA A 13 -6.32 -21.37 -3.09
C ALA A 13 -6.12 -20.67 -1.73
N ASP A 14 -6.98 -19.70 -1.40
CA ASP A 14 -6.87 -18.94 -0.16
C ASP A 14 -7.31 -19.75 1.07
N ARG A 15 -8.16 -20.78 0.92
CA ARG A 15 -8.70 -21.58 2.04
C ARG A 15 -7.61 -22.24 2.88
N ASP A 16 -6.49 -22.62 2.27
CA ASP A 16 -5.38 -23.32 2.95
C ASP A 16 -4.33 -22.36 3.54
N LEU A 17 -4.45 -21.05 3.31
CA LEU A 17 -3.53 -20.06 3.89
C LEU A 17 -3.83 -19.81 5.38
N PRO A 18 -2.81 -19.55 6.22
CA PRO A 18 -3.02 -18.99 7.56
C PRO A 18 -3.96 -17.78 7.54
N ALA A 19 -4.81 -17.65 8.57
CA ALA A 19 -5.85 -16.63 8.62
C ALA A 19 -5.32 -15.20 8.39
N HIS A 20 -4.16 -14.86 8.97
CA HIS A 20 -3.55 -13.55 8.81
C HIS A 20 -3.10 -13.25 7.37
N LEU A 21 -2.71 -14.27 6.58
CA LEU A 21 -2.37 -14.08 5.17
C LEU A 21 -3.61 -13.90 4.29
N ARG A 22 -4.72 -14.57 4.64
CA ARG A 22 -6.02 -14.31 4.00
C ARG A 22 -6.50 -12.90 4.29
N ASP A 23 -6.39 -12.45 5.54
CA ASP A 23 -6.77 -11.11 5.97
C ASP A 23 -5.92 -10.04 5.26
N ALA A 24 -4.61 -10.25 5.16
CA ALA A 24 -3.70 -9.36 4.42
C ALA A 24 -4.10 -9.25 2.94
N ARG A 25 -4.32 -10.39 2.27
CA ARG A 25 -4.74 -10.44 0.87
C ARG A 25 -6.10 -9.76 0.64
N ARG A 26 -7.10 -10.07 1.47
CA ARG A 26 -8.42 -9.42 1.42
C ARG A 26 -8.28 -7.90 1.61
N GLY A 27 -7.41 -7.47 2.52
CA GLY A 27 -7.08 -6.07 2.73
C GLY A 27 -6.48 -5.39 1.50
N GLU A 28 -5.49 -6.02 0.86
CA GLU A 28 -4.88 -5.49 -0.38
C GLU A 28 -5.89 -5.37 -1.53
N ASP A 29 -6.79 -6.35 -1.68
CA ASP A 29 -7.83 -6.32 -2.71
C ASP A 29 -8.81 -5.16 -2.47
N LEU A 30 -9.34 -5.04 -1.24
CA LEU A 30 -10.21 -3.92 -0.84
C LEU A 30 -9.52 -2.56 -0.97
N ALA A 31 -8.23 -2.48 -0.65
CA ALA A 31 -7.46 -1.27 -0.82
C ALA A 31 -7.32 -0.88 -2.30
N CYS A 32 -7.03 -1.84 -3.17
CA CYS A 32 -6.95 -1.59 -4.62
C CYS A 32 -8.31 -1.18 -5.21
N GLU A 33 -9.42 -1.73 -4.72
CA GLU A 33 -10.76 -1.30 -5.10
C GLU A 33 -11.02 0.15 -4.69
N ARG A 34 -10.71 0.51 -3.44
CA ARG A 34 -10.82 1.90 -2.97
C ARG A 34 -9.97 2.86 -3.79
N LEU A 35 -8.71 2.52 -4.05
CA LEU A 35 -7.81 3.36 -4.85
C LEU A 35 -8.40 3.61 -6.25
N ARG A 36 -8.92 2.58 -6.93
CA ARG A 36 -9.57 2.75 -8.23
C ARG A 36 -10.82 3.61 -8.15
N ALA A 37 -11.63 3.45 -7.10
CA ALA A 37 -12.81 4.29 -6.88
C ALA A 37 -12.44 5.77 -6.65
N GLU A 38 -11.26 6.04 -6.09
CA GLU A 38 -10.67 7.38 -5.90
C GLU A 38 -9.93 7.90 -7.16
N GLY A 39 -10.02 7.18 -8.29
CA GLY A 39 -9.44 7.61 -9.57
C GLY A 39 -7.99 7.16 -9.82
N TYR A 40 -7.42 6.31 -8.94
CA TYR A 40 -6.06 5.85 -9.14
C TYR A 40 -5.97 4.83 -10.27
N GLN A 41 -4.99 5.00 -11.15
CA GLN A 41 -4.57 3.95 -12.07
C GLN A 41 -3.52 3.07 -11.39
N VAL A 42 -3.95 1.97 -10.76
CA VAL A 42 -3.04 0.99 -10.11
C VAL A 42 -2.18 0.29 -11.18
N VAL A 43 -0.86 0.49 -11.11
CA VAL A 43 0.12 -0.03 -12.09
C VAL A 43 0.97 -1.18 -11.55
N ALA A 44 1.08 -1.33 -10.23
CA ALA A 44 1.73 -2.48 -9.61
C ALA A 44 1.07 -2.82 -8.26
N ARG A 45 1.14 -4.11 -7.90
CA ARG A 45 0.76 -4.65 -6.59
C ARG A 45 1.90 -5.53 -6.09
N ASN A 46 2.09 -5.60 -4.78
CA ASN A 46 3.10 -6.42 -4.12
C ASN A 46 4.50 -6.26 -4.74
N TYR A 47 4.88 -5.00 -5.02
CA TYR A 47 6.17 -4.69 -5.64
C TYR A 47 7.30 -4.97 -4.65
N ARG A 48 8.29 -5.75 -5.09
CA ARG A 48 9.51 -6.02 -4.33
C ARG A 48 10.69 -5.40 -5.08
N ALA A 49 11.47 -4.58 -4.37
CA ALA A 49 12.67 -3.98 -4.94
C ALA A 49 13.70 -5.06 -5.29
N ARG A 50 14.34 -4.97 -6.47
CA ARG A 50 15.39 -5.90 -6.91
C ARG A 50 16.61 -5.86 -6.01
N SER A 51 16.89 -4.71 -5.39
CA SER A 51 17.93 -4.59 -4.38
C SER A 51 17.63 -5.35 -3.08
N GLY A 52 16.43 -5.92 -2.92
CA GLY A 52 15.95 -6.50 -1.67
C GLY A 52 15.61 -5.46 -0.60
N ARG A 53 15.74 -4.16 -0.90
CA ARG A 53 15.56 -3.06 0.05
C ARG A 53 14.13 -2.53 0.04
N GLY A 54 13.19 -3.39 0.44
CA GLY A 54 11.81 -3.01 0.70
C GLY A 54 10.79 -3.54 -0.30
N GLU A 55 9.54 -3.34 0.06
CA GLU A 55 8.36 -3.72 -0.69
C GLU A 55 7.32 -2.58 -0.62
N ILE A 56 6.40 -2.56 -1.59
CA ILE A 56 5.29 -1.62 -1.67
C ILE A 56 4.05 -2.41 -2.07
N ASP A 57 2.99 -2.32 -1.27
CA ASP A 57 1.78 -3.13 -1.47
C ASP A 57 1.03 -2.74 -2.74
N ALA A 58 0.94 -1.44 -3.05
CA ALA A 58 0.41 -0.95 -4.31
C ALA A 58 1.14 0.30 -4.82
N ILE A 59 1.24 0.43 -6.14
CA ILE A 59 1.74 1.62 -6.81
C ILE A 59 0.70 2.03 -7.84
N GLY A 60 0.29 3.30 -7.84
CA GLY A 60 -0.70 3.82 -8.78
C GLY A 60 -0.51 5.29 -9.11
N TRP A 61 -0.98 5.70 -10.28
CA TRP A 61 -1.05 7.11 -10.65
C TRP A 61 -2.30 7.77 -10.08
N ASP A 62 -2.15 8.89 -9.40
CA ASP A 62 -3.20 9.81 -8.98
C ASP A 62 -2.88 11.20 -9.55
N GLY A 63 -3.51 11.52 -10.70
CA GLY A 63 -3.13 12.68 -11.49
C GLY A 63 -1.66 12.64 -11.89
N GLU A 64 -0.89 13.64 -11.48
CA GLU A 64 0.55 13.69 -11.74
C GLU A 64 1.39 12.88 -10.77
N PHE A 65 0.84 12.41 -9.65
CA PHE A 65 1.61 11.73 -8.61
C PHE A 65 1.67 10.23 -8.84
N LEU A 66 2.86 9.66 -8.69
CA LEU A 66 3.07 8.22 -8.56
C LEU A 66 2.98 7.85 -7.06
N ALA A 67 1.79 7.47 -6.63
CA ALA A 67 1.52 7.11 -5.26
C ALA A 67 2.05 5.69 -4.95
N CYS A 68 2.91 5.61 -3.94
CA CYS A 68 3.36 4.38 -3.31
C CYS A 68 2.52 4.17 -2.05
N VAL A 69 1.75 3.09 -2.04
CA VAL A 69 0.69 2.86 -1.06
C VAL A 69 1.01 1.66 -0.19
N GLU A 70 1.03 1.87 1.12
CA GLU A 70 1.05 0.81 2.14
C GLU A 70 -0.39 0.46 2.55
N VAL A 71 -0.69 -0.81 2.75
CA VAL A 71 -1.99 -1.31 3.16
C VAL A 71 -1.91 -1.92 4.56
N LYS A 72 -2.79 -1.47 5.46
CA LYS A 72 -2.89 -2.02 6.81
C LYS A 72 -4.27 -2.63 7.05
N ALA A 73 -4.34 -3.95 6.96
CA ALA A 73 -5.51 -4.74 7.30
C ALA A 73 -5.55 -5.09 8.79
N ARG A 74 -6.72 -4.98 9.42
CA ARG A 74 -6.95 -5.34 10.83
C ARG A 74 -8.40 -5.77 11.05
N LYS A 75 -8.66 -6.53 12.11
CA LYS A 75 -10.02 -6.98 12.46
C LYS A 75 -10.80 -5.96 13.28
N ASN A 76 -10.10 -5.17 14.10
CA ASN A 76 -10.71 -4.21 15.02
C ASN A 76 -10.25 -2.79 14.70
N ALA A 77 -11.11 -1.81 14.97
CA ALA A 77 -10.81 -0.40 14.79
C ALA A 77 -10.00 0.15 15.97
N ASP A 78 -8.68 0.10 15.87
CA ASP A 78 -7.82 0.92 16.74
C ASP A 78 -7.73 2.35 16.17
N PHE A 79 -8.00 3.35 17.01
CA PHE A 79 -7.82 4.76 16.67
C PHE A 79 -6.34 5.13 16.77
N GLY A 80 -5.76 5.56 15.65
CA GLY A 80 -4.38 6.05 15.56
C GLY A 80 -4.24 7.01 14.38
N ARG A 81 -3.20 7.85 14.38
CA ARG A 81 -2.93 8.74 13.23
C ARG A 81 -2.25 7.94 12.10
N PRO A 82 -2.46 8.26 10.81
CA PRO A 82 -1.80 7.67 9.65
C PRO A 82 -0.29 7.42 9.83
N GLU A 83 0.40 8.41 10.40
CA GLU A 83 1.84 8.36 10.65
C GLU A 83 2.20 7.29 11.70
N ALA A 84 1.34 7.05 12.69
CA ALA A 84 1.59 6.02 13.70
C ALA A 84 1.48 4.60 13.13
N PHE A 85 0.84 4.42 11.97
CA PHE A 85 0.59 3.10 11.40
C PHE A 85 1.72 2.57 10.52
N VAL A 86 2.59 3.44 10.02
CA VAL A 86 3.80 3.07 9.27
C VAL A 86 5.02 3.47 10.08
N ASP A 87 5.70 2.48 10.67
CA ASP A 87 6.89 2.74 11.46
C ASP A 87 8.03 3.33 10.62
N ARG A 88 8.99 3.96 11.30
CA ARG A 88 10.11 4.65 10.65
C ARG A 88 10.98 3.72 9.80
N ALA A 89 11.15 2.47 10.20
CA ALA A 89 11.96 1.50 9.45
C ALA A 89 11.25 1.09 8.15
N LYS A 90 9.93 0.88 8.21
CA LYS A 90 9.08 0.57 7.05
C LYS A 90 9.03 1.76 6.09
N ARG A 91 8.86 2.99 6.56
CA ARG A 91 8.91 4.21 5.70
C ARG A 91 10.20 4.29 4.89
N ARG A 92 11.36 4.05 5.51
CA ARG A 92 12.65 4.05 4.80
C ARG A 92 12.75 2.96 3.74
N LYS A 93 12.20 1.77 4.00
CA LYS A 93 12.14 0.68 3.03
C LYS A 93 11.22 1.04 1.86
N ILE A 94 10.06 1.65 2.14
CA ILE A 94 9.13 2.12 1.10
C ILE A 94 9.79 3.20 0.24
N ILE A 95 10.41 4.22 0.84
CA ILE A 95 11.15 5.27 0.11
C ILE A 95 12.23 4.65 -0.79
N SER A 96 13.04 3.74 -0.25
CA SER A 96 14.07 3.03 -1.03
C SER A 96 13.50 2.28 -2.23
N ALA A 97 12.42 1.51 -2.00
CA ALA A 97 11.74 0.75 -3.06
C ALA A 97 11.07 1.67 -4.10
N ALA A 98 10.49 2.79 -3.66
CA ALA A 98 9.80 3.76 -4.51
C ALA A 98 10.76 4.45 -5.46
N HIS A 99 11.92 4.88 -4.95
CA HIS A 99 13.00 5.44 -5.77
C HIS A 99 13.55 4.43 -6.78
N GLU A 100 13.66 3.15 -6.40
CA GLU A 100 14.05 2.10 -7.35
C GLU A 100 13.00 1.90 -8.45
N TYR A 101 11.72 1.87 -8.08
CA TYR A 101 10.62 1.76 -9.03
C TYR A 101 10.60 2.95 -9.99
N ALA A 102 10.67 4.18 -9.47
CA ALA A 102 10.66 5.41 -10.26
C ALA A 102 11.79 5.46 -11.29
N ARG A 103 13.03 5.12 -10.88
CA ARG A 103 14.17 5.03 -11.82
C ARG A 103 13.91 4.05 -12.96
N ARG A 104 13.38 2.85 -12.64
CA ARG A 104 13.09 1.82 -13.65
C ARG A 104 11.96 2.23 -14.58
N ALA A 105 10.96 2.93 -14.05
CA ALA A 105 9.81 3.45 -14.79
C ALA A 105 10.10 4.78 -15.50
N LYS A 106 11.31 5.35 -15.36
CA LYS A 106 11.70 6.68 -15.88
C LYS A 106 10.77 7.81 -15.41
N VAL A 107 10.34 7.73 -14.14
CA VAL A 107 9.50 8.73 -13.48
C VAL A 107 10.39 9.62 -12.60
N ASP A 108 10.16 10.94 -12.66
CA ASP A 108 10.79 11.89 -11.75
C ASP A 108 10.41 11.58 -10.30
N SER A 109 11.41 11.43 -9.43
CA SER A 109 11.21 11.20 -7.99
C SER A 109 10.39 12.29 -7.30
N ASN A 110 10.35 13.52 -7.82
CA ASN A 110 9.51 14.59 -7.29
C ASN A 110 8.00 14.29 -7.40
N ARG A 111 7.62 13.34 -8.27
CA ARG A 111 6.25 12.89 -8.44
C ARG A 111 5.88 11.77 -7.47
N LEU A 112 6.82 11.28 -6.66
CA LEU A 112 6.52 10.26 -5.65
C LEU A 112 5.67 10.84 -4.53
N ARG A 113 4.62 10.12 -4.19
CA ARG A 113 3.78 10.40 -3.01
C ARG A 113 3.62 9.13 -2.20
N TYR A 114 3.55 9.25 -0.88
CA TYR A 114 3.44 8.10 0.01
C TYR A 114 2.07 8.13 0.67
N ASP A 115 1.19 7.22 0.26
CA ASP A 115 -0.16 7.12 0.74
C ASP A 115 -0.32 5.86 1.61
N MET A 116 -1.41 5.79 2.38
CA MET A 116 -1.74 4.61 3.16
C MET A 116 -3.22 4.29 3.01
N VAL A 117 -3.55 3.01 2.90
CA VAL A 117 -4.92 2.53 3.02
C VAL A 117 -5.08 1.71 4.31
N SER A 118 -6.02 2.14 5.13
CA SER A 118 -6.47 1.46 6.33
C SER A 118 -7.67 0.59 5.99
N VAL A 119 -7.62 -0.70 6.31
CA VAL A 119 -8.74 -1.63 6.12
C VAL A 119 -9.11 -2.26 7.46
N VAL A 120 -10.33 -1.99 7.93
CA VAL A 120 -10.96 -2.73 9.03
C VAL A 120 -11.87 -3.78 8.41
N LEU A 121 -11.53 -5.06 8.63
CA LEU A 121 -12.23 -6.24 8.12
C LEU A 121 -13.47 -6.56 8.98
N SER A 122 -14.26 -5.53 9.29
CA SER A 122 -15.61 -5.66 9.84
C SER A 122 -16.60 -6.07 8.74
N GLU A 123 -17.86 -6.28 9.12
CA GLU A 123 -18.96 -6.48 8.16
C GLU A 123 -20.01 -5.37 8.35
N PRO A 124 -20.13 -4.40 7.42
CA PRO A 124 -19.32 -4.24 6.21
C PRO A 124 -17.87 -3.79 6.50
N PRO A 125 -16.91 -4.05 5.60
CA PRO A 125 -15.54 -3.55 5.75
C PRO A 125 -15.48 -2.02 5.70
N VAL A 126 -14.62 -1.43 6.53
CA VAL A 126 -14.33 0.01 6.48
C VAL A 126 -12.97 0.22 5.84
N VAL A 127 -12.92 0.97 4.75
CA VAL A 127 -11.69 1.24 4.00
C VAL A 127 -11.47 2.75 3.96
N GLU A 128 -10.33 3.22 4.42
CA GLU A 128 -9.98 4.65 4.49
C GLU A 128 -8.65 4.90 3.77
N LEU A 129 -8.64 5.89 2.87
CA LEU A 129 -7.45 6.35 2.16
C LEU A 129 -6.88 7.60 2.83
N PHE A 130 -5.59 7.56 3.16
CA PHE A 130 -4.83 8.69 3.66
C PHE A 130 -3.76 9.06 2.62
N LYS A 131 -4.03 10.14 1.87
CA LYS A 131 -3.02 10.72 0.96
C LYS A 131 -1.94 11.43 1.78
N ASN A 132 -0.69 11.40 1.32
CA ASN A 132 0.46 11.98 2.04
C ASN A 132 0.61 11.46 3.47
N ALA A 133 0.44 10.15 3.68
CA ALA A 133 0.56 9.52 4.99
C ALA A 133 1.94 9.75 5.64
N PHE A 134 2.99 9.98 4.84
CA PHE A 134 4.27 10.52 5.29
C PHE A 134 5.03 11.18 4.13
N SER A 135 6.13 11.88 4.45
CA SER A 135 6.99 12.52 3.46
C SER A 135 8.49 12.32 3.74
N GLU A 136 9.33 12.45 2.72
CA GLU A 136 10.79 12.37 2.89
C GLU A 136 11.34 13.49 3.79
N GLN A 137 10.72 14.67 3.74
CA GLN A 137 11.05 15.82 4.60
C GLN A 137 10.81 15.49 6.08
N SER A 138 9.64 14.90 6.40
CA SER A 138 9.31 14.47 7.76
C SER A 138 10.32 13.44 8.30
N GLU A 139 10.86 12.59 7.43
CA GLU A 139 11.90 11.61 7.78
C GLU A 139 13.28 12.21 7.98
N ALA A 140 13.63 13.24 7.19
CA ALA A 140 14.89 13.98 7.31
C ALA A 140 14.94 14.81 8.60
N GLU A 141 13.87 15.50 8.96
CA GLU A 141 13.78 16.27 10.21
C GLU A 141 13.89 15.37 11.45
N ALA A 142 13.24 14.20 11.43
CA ALA A 142 13.35 13.21 12.49
C ALA A 142 14.78 12.63 12.64
N ARG A 143 15.69 12.84 11.67
CA ARG A 143 17.12 12.49 11.81
C ARG A 143 17.90 13.60 12.50
N ARG A 144 17.58 14.86 12.23
CA ARG A 144 18.28 16.04 12.76
C ARG A 144 18.05 16.28 14.27
N ARG A 145 16.97 15.73 14.83
CA ARG A 145 16.63 15.83 16.26
C ARG A 145 17.27 14.75 17.14
N ARG A 146 18.26 14.02 16.65
CA ARG A 146 19.04 13.00 17.38
C ARG A 146 20.49 13.41 17.42
#